data_AF-A0A511YKH8-F1
#
_entry.id   AF-A0A511YKH8-F1
#
_cell.length_a   1.000
_cell.length_b   1.000
_cell.length_c   1.000
_cell.angle_alpha   90.00
_cell.angle_beta   90.00
_cell.angle_gamma   90.00
#
_symmetry.space_group_name_H-M   'P 1'
#
loop_
_entity.id
_entity.type
_entity.pdbx_description
1 polymer ?
#
loop_
_entity_poly.entity_id
_entity_poly.type
_entity_poly.pdbx_seq_one_letter_code
_entity_poly.pdbx_strand_id
1 'polypeptide(L)'
;MLEITLEYIPVKKEVSFLMIKQTEVAERPEYLYFFYTHVYTSIFVLLSGFSAILRKDFGIKKFHRNSGKINIFLILILAAPSGIYMGIFANGGLYSKVSFVLLGGLWWFSTFKAYSLARQKKFNAHKQWMWRSFAFTLSAITLRMWKVILVSIFHPGPMEVYRIIAWLGWIPNILLVEYLIAKKYL
;
A
#
# COMPACT_ATOMS: atom_id res chain seq x y z
N MET A 1 -2.57 -2.19 -13.23
CA MET A 1 -3.32 -2.03 -11.96
C MET A 1 -4.81 -2.00 -12.18
N LEU A 2 -5.31 -1.17 -13.10
CA LEU A 2 -6.73 -1.11 -13.45
C LEU A 2 -7.26 -2.48 -13.95
N GLU A 3 -6.58 -3.09 -14.91
CA GLU A 3 -6.92 -4.40 -15.49
C GLU A 3 -7.10 -5.51 -14.44
N ILE A 4 -6.11 -5.68 -13.56
CA ILE A 4 -6.17 -6.67 -12.46
C ILE A 4 -7.30 -6.36 -11.46
N THR A 5 -7.66 -5.09 -11.29
CA THR A 5 -8.80 -4.75 -10.43
C THR A 5 -10.11 -5.14 -11.10
N LEU A 6 -10.22 -4.92 -12.42
CA LEU A 6 -11.41 -5.25 -13.20
C LEU A 6 -11.70 -6.76 -13.20
N GLU A 7 -10.68 -7.61 -13.07
CA GLU A 7 -10.87 -9.07 -12.90
C GLU A 7 -11.67 -9.44 -11.63
N TYR A 8 -11.70 -8.57 -10.61
CA TYR A 8 -12.49 -8.75 -9.39
C TYR A 8 -13.93 -8.22 -9.51
N ILE A 9 -14.35 -7.82 -10.72
CA ILE A 9 -15.71 -7.34 -11.02
C ILE A 9 -16.35 -8.26 -12.08
N PRO A 10 -17.51 -8.90 -11.80
CA PRO A 10 -18.21 -8.94 -10.52
C PRO A 10 -17.42 -9.70 -9.45
N VAL A 11 -17.85 -9.62 -8.18
CA VAL A 11 -17.22 -10.28 -7.03
C VAL A 11 -17.12 -11.79 -7.28
N LYS A 12 -15.94 -12.26 -7.69
CA LYS A 12 -15.63 -13.67 -7.99
C LYS A 12 -14.58 -14.20 -7.00
N LYS A 13 -14.80 -15.43 -6.51
CA LYS A 13 -13.93 -16.11 -5.54
C LYS A 13 -12.75 -16.87 -6.18
N GLU A 14 -12.78 -17.05 -7.51
CA GLU A 14 -11.81 -17.86 -8.28
C GLU A 14 -11.09 -17.00 -9.33
N VAL A 15 -10.50 -15.89 -8.90
CA VAL A 15 -9.77 -14.98 -9.81
C VAL A 15 -8.42 -14.58 -9.23
N SER A 16 -7.41 -14.56 -10.09
CA SER A 16 -6.06 -14.03 -9.81
C SER A 16 -5.48 -14.44 -8.45
N PHE A 17 -5.37 -13.52 -7.48
CA PHE A 17 -4.75 -13.81 -6.19
C PHE A 17 -5.59 -14.76 -5.34
N LEU A 18 -6.92 -14.77 -5.52
CA LEU A 18 -7.80 -15.66 -4.76
C LEU A 18 -7.63 -17.13 -5.18
N MET A 19 -7.17 -17.42 -6.41
CA MET A 19 -6.90 -18.81 -6.83
C MET A 19 -5.80 -19.48 -6.01
N ILE A 20 -4.84 -18.72 -5.48
CA ILE A 20 -3.78 -19.24 -4.60
C ILE A 20 -4.11 -19.09 -3.11
N LYS A 21 -5.38 -18.81 -2.78
CA LYS A 21 -5.93 -18.56 -1.44
C LYS A 21 -7.26 -19.28 -1.18
N GLN A 22 -7.51 -20.39 -1.89
CA GLN A 22 -8.79 -21.11 -1.79
C GLN A 22 -9.08 -21.64 -0.37
N THR A 23 -8.05 -22.01 0.39
CA THR A 23 -8.21 -22.42 1.80
C THR A 23 -8.81 -21.30 2.64
N GLU A 24 -8.26 -20.09 2.57
CA GLU A 24 -8.79 -18.94 3.31
C GLU A 24 -10.15 -18.48 2.77
N VAL A 25 -10.39 -18.58 1.46
CA VAL A 25 -11.69 -18.26 0.86
C VAL A 25 -12.79 -19.23 1.31
N ALA A 26 -12.46 -20.50 1.51
CA ALA A 26 -13.40 -21.54 1.94
C ALA A 26 -13.61 -21.54 3.45
N GLU A 27 -12.54 -21.41 4.24
CA GLU A 27 -12.60 -21.54 5.70
C GLU A 27 -12.91 -20.22 6.43
N ARG A 28 -12.67 -19.06 5.78
CA ARG A 28 -12.75 -17.74 6.41
C ARG A 28 -13.48 -16.72 5.54
N PRO A 29 -14.82 -16.69 5.57
CA PRO A 29 -15.59 -15.74 4.77
C PRO A 29 -15.22 -14.27 5.07
N GLU A 30 -14.73 -13.98 6.29
CA GLU A 30 -14.24 -12.65 6.66
C GLU A 30 -13.03 -12.17 5.86
N TYR A 31 -12.19 -13.10 5.37
CA TYR A 31 -11.02 -12.77 4.55
C TYR A 31 -11.40 -12.04 3.28
N LEU A 32 -12.54 -12.42 2.67
CA LEU A 32 -13.04 -11.77 1.46
C LEU A 32 -13.41 -10.30 1.73
N TYR A 33 -14.08 -10.01 2.85
CA TYR A 33 -14.42 -8.62 3.19
C TYR A 33 -13.16 -7.76 3.33
N PHE A 34 -12.13 -8.25 4.03
CA PHE A 34 -10.86 -7.53 4.13
C PHE A 34 -10.16 -7.40 2.78
N PHE A 35 -10.13 -8.47 1.97
CA PHE A 35 -9.50 -8.46 0.65
C PHE A 35 -10.13 -7.43 -0.29
N TYR A 36 -11.46 -7.46 -0.47
CA TYR A 36 -12.14 -6.51 -1.35
C TYR A 36 -12.06 -5.08 -0.80
N THR A 37 -12.20 -4.90 0.51
CA THR A 37 -12.01 -3.59 1.15
C THR A 37 -10.62 -3.05 0.83
N HIS A 38 -9.58 -3.87 0.98
CA HIS A 38 -8.21 -3.48 0.69
C HIS A 38 -8.04 -3.10 -0.79
N VAL A 39 -8.47 -3.96 -1.71
CA VAL A 39 -8.28 -3.75 -3.16
C VAL A 39 -8.98 -2.48 -3.64
N TYR A 40 -10.27 -2.32 -3.33
CA TYR A 40 -11.02 -1.15 -3.78
C TYR A 40 -10.51 0.13 -3.15
N THR A 41 -10.26 0.14 -1.84
CA THR A 41 -9.78 1.36 -1.16
C THR A 41 -8.37 1.74 -1.59
N SER A 42 -7.49 0.77 -1.84
CA SER A 42 -6.10 1.03 -2.25
C SER A 42 -5.98 1.76 -3.57
N ILE A 43 -6.92 1.59 -4.50
CA ILE A 43 -6.94 2.32 -5.78
C ILE A 43 -7.23 3.79 -5.55
N PHE A 44 -8.26 4.08 -4.76
CA PHE A 44 -8.59 5.46 -4.38
C PHE A 44 -7.45 6.10 -3.60
N VAL A 45 -6.80 5.35 -2.71
CA VAL A 45 -5.64 5.82 -1.94
C VAL A 45 -4.44 6.09 -2.83
N LEU A 46 -4.15 5.25 -3.82
CA LEU A 46 -3.08 5.49 -4.79
C LEU A 46 -3.35 6.76 -5.61
N LEU A 47 -4.53 6.88 -6.21
CA LEU A 47 -4.92 8.05 -7.02
C LEU A 47 -4.89 9.35 -6.21
N SER A 48 -5.50 9.33 -5.02
CA SER A 48 -5.53 10.50 -4.15
C SER A 48 -4.14 10.82 -3.57
N GLY A 49 -3.31 9.81 -3.29
CA GLY A 49 -1.94 9.99 -2.80
C GLY A 49 -1.04 10.71 -3.80
N PHE A 50 -1.11 10.33 -5.09
CA PHE A 50 -0.42 11.05 -6.16
C PHE A 50 -0.89 12.51 -6.26
N SER A 51 -2.20 12.74 -6.19
CA SER A 51 -2.77 14.10 -6.22
C SER A 51 -2.41 14.95 -4.99
N ALA A 52 -2.19 14.30 -3.84
CA ALA A 52 -1.80 14.95 -2.59
C ALA A 52 -0.31 15.33 -2.56
N ILE A 53 0.51 14.75 -3.44
CA ILE A 53 1.96 15.02 -3.48
C ILE A 53 2.38 15.85 -4.68
N LEU A 54 1.70 15.69 -5.83
CA LEU A 54 1.88 16.60 -6.96
C LEU A 54 1.37 17.99 -6.53
N ARG A 55 2.31 18.76 -6.00
CA ARG A 55 2.24 20.13 -5.50
C ARG A 55 1.91 21.14 -6.60
N LYS A 56 1.23 20.73 -7.67
CA LYS A 56 0.83 21.62 -8.74
C LYS A 56 -0.46 22.28 -8.27
N ASP A 57 -0.31 23.51 -7.78
CA ASP A 57 -1.39 24.45 -7.56
C ASP A 57 -2.23 24.57 -8.85
N PHE A 58 -3.17 23.67 -9.06
CA PHE A 58 -4.25 23.83 -10.04
C PHE A 58 -5.27 24.89 -9.58
N GLY A 59 -4.91 25.75 -8.62
CA GLY A 59 -5.78 26.77 -8.04
C GLY A 59 -6.81 26.25 -7.02
N ILE A 60 -6.87 24.95 -6.73
CA ILE A 60 -7.95 24.35 -5.93
C ILE A 60 -7.47 23.88 -4.54
N LYS A 61 -7.08 24.83 -3.67
CA LYS A 61 -6.66 24.54 -2.27
C LYS A 61 -7.68 23.72 -1.47
N LYS A 62 -8.99 23.89 -1.76
CA LYS A 62 -10.08 23.13 -1.11
C LYS A 62 -10.10 21.66 -1.53
N PHE A 63 -9.85 21.37 -2.80
CA PHE A 63 -9.82 20.00 -3.33
C PHE A 63 -8.67 19.21 -2.70
N HIS A 64 -7.47 19.77 -2.68
CA HIS A 64 -6.31 19.13 -2.06
C HIS A 64 -6.53 18.79 -0.58
N ARG A 65 -7.10 19.72 0.19
CA ARG A 65 -7.41 19.49 1.62
C ARG A 65 -8.45 18.38 1.82
N ASN A 66 -9.49 18.33 0.99
CA ASN A 66 -10.50 17.29 1.11
C ASN A 66 -9.97 15.93 0.66
N SER A 67 -9.25 15.87 -0.46
CA SER A 67 -8.61 14.65 -0.95
C SER A 67 -7.60 14.08 0.04
N GLY A 68 -6.80 14.93 0.70
CA GLY A 68 -5.88 14.50 1.76
C GLY A 68 -6.59 13.93 2.98
N LYS A 69 -7.72 14.52 3.40
CA LYS A 69 -8.54 13.98 4.52
C LYS A 69 -9.13 12.62 4.18
N ILE A 70 -9.71 12.49 2.98
CA ILE A 70 -10.27 11.23 2.50
C ILE A 70 -9.17 10.17 2.44
N ASN A 71 -8.00 10.51 1.90
CA ASN A 71 -6.86 9.59 1.81
C ASN A 71 -6.43 9.09 3.21
N ILE A 72 -6.22 10.00 4.17
CA ILE A 72 -5.85 9.64 5.55
C ILE A 72 -6.91 8.72 6.17
N PHE A 73 -8.19 9.05 6.01
CA PHE A 73 -9.29 8.24 6.54
C PHE A 73 -9.30 6.83 5.93
N LEU A 74 -9.24 6.74 4.60
CA LEU A 74 -9.22 5.47 3.88
C LEU A 74 -8.04 4.61 4.31
N ILE A 75 -6.85 5.18 4.48
CA ILE A 75 -5.67 4.44 4.93
C ILE A 75 -5.86 3.93 6.36
N LEU A 76 -6.18 4.82 7.31
CA LEU A 76 -6.19 4.49 8.73
C LEU A 76 -7.30 3.51 9.12
N ILE A 77 -8.46 3.60 8.46
CA ILE A 77 -9.64 2.83 8.84
C ILE A 77 -9.82 1.59 7.97
N LEU A 78 -9.48 1.65 6.69
CA LEU A 78 -9.82 0.59 5.74
C LEU A 78 -8.58 -0.09 5.17
N ALA A 79 -7.70 0.63 4.47
CA ALA A 79 -6.67 0.02 3.64
C ALA A 79 -5.52 -0.60 4.47
N ALA A 80 -4.99 0.11 5.46
CA ALA A 80 -3.90 -0.42 6.27
C ALA A 80 -4.35 -1.54 7.23
N PRO A 81 -5.47 -1.43 7.98
CA PRO A 81 -5.95 -2.53 8.81
C PRO A 81 -6.28 -3.80 8.02
N SER A 82 -6.94 -3.65 6.86
CA SER A 82 -7.22 -4.80 5.98
C SER A 82 -5.95 -5.40 5.39
N GLY A 83 -4.95 -4.57 5.04
CA GLY A 83 -3.65 -5.03 4.57
C GLY A 83 -2.84 -5.78 5.63
N ILE A 84 -2.87 -5.33 6.89
CA ILE A 84 -2.23 -6.04 8.02
C ILE A 84 -2.89 -7.40 8.21
N TYR A 85 -4.22 -7.46 8.23
CA TYR A 85 -4.96 -8.72 8.35
C TYR A 85 -4.57 -9.69 7.24
N MET A 86 -4.59 -9.24 5.99
CA MET A 86 -4.14 -10.04 4.84
C MET A 86 -2.68 -10.49 4.98
N GLY A 87 -1.80 -9.65 5.54
CA GLY A 87 -0.40 -9.95 5.78
C GLY A 87 -0.18 -11.11 6.77
N ILE A 88 -1.02 -11.26 7.79
CA ILE A 88 -0.95 -12.37 8.77
C ILE A 88 -1.17 -13.72 8.05
N PHE A 89 -2.01 -13.71 7.02
CA PHE A 89 -2.31 -14.86 6.17
C PHE A 89 -1.51 -14.83 4.87
N ALA A 90 -0.39 -14.09 4.78
CA ALA A 90 0.41 -14.09 3.56
C ALA A 90 1.01 -15.48 3.26
N ASN A 91 1.21 -15.78 1.98
CA ASN A 91 1.97 -16.94 1.52
C ASN A 91 3.47 -16.74 1.84
N GLY A 92 4.36 -17.70 1.54
CA GLY A 92 5.80 -17.48 1.75
C GLY A 92 6.33 -17.74 3.16
N GLY A 93 5.47 -18.16 4.09
CA GLY A 93 5.84 -18.47 5.47
C GLY A 93 6.09 -17.21 6.31
N LEU A 94 6.77 -17.38 7.45
CA LEU A 94 6.98 -16.31 8.43
C LEU A 94 7.68 -15.08 7.82
N TYR A 95 8.62 -15.30 6.90
CA TYR A 95 9.41 -14.25 6.26
C TYR A 95 8.54 -13.21 5.53
N SER A 96 7.59 -13.67 4.71
CA SER A 96 6.68 -12.79 3.99
C SER A 96 5.61 -12.18 4.91
N LYS A 97 5.08 -12.95 5.86
CA LYS A 97 4.09 -12.47 6.83
C LYS A 97 4.62 -11.29 7.63
N VAL A 98 5.83 -11.41 8.16
CA VAL A 98 6.51 -10.33 8.90
C VAL A 98 6.64 -9.08 8.03
N SER A 99 7.06 -9.24 6.78
CA SER A 99 7.24 -8.10 5.86
C SER A 99 5.93 -7.35 5.61
N PHE A 100 4.83 -8.05 5.29
CA PHE A 100 3.54 -7.40 5.02
C PHE A 100 2.91 -6.78 6.28
N VAL A 101 3.04 -7.42 7.43
CA VAL A 101 2.55 -6.86 8.71
C VAL A 101 3.35 -5.62 9.10
N LEU A 102 4.69 -5.65 8.95
CA LEU A 102 5.53 -4.48 9.18
C LEU A 102 5.21 -3.35 8.21
N LEU A 103 5.07 -3.64 6.92
CA LEU A 103 4.65 -2.68 5.91
C LEU A 103 3.31 -2.02 6.30
N GLY A 104 2.30 -2.81 6.63
CA GLY A 104 0.98 -2.30 7.02
C GLY A 104 1.03 -1.46 8.30
N GLY A 105 1.79 -1.92 9.30
CA GLY A 105 1.96 -1.20 10.57
C GLY A 105 2.70 0.12 10.42
N LEU A 106 3.82 0.13 9.68
CA LEU A 106 4.58 1.34 9.38
C LEU A 106 3.78 2.32 8.52
N TRP A 107 3.01 1.80 7.55
CA TRP A 107 2.11 2.59 6.75
C TRP A 107 1.07 3.30 7.62
N TRP A 108 0.33 2.54 8.45
CA TRP A 108 -0.65 3.08 9.38
C TRP A 108 -0.03 4.13 10.32
N PHE A 109 1.11 3.80 10.94
CA PHE A 109 1.80 4.68 11.88
C PHE A 109 2.24 5.99 11.22
N SER A 110 2.82 5.90 10.02
CA SER A 110 3.27 7.08 9.28
C SER A 110 2.11 8.01 8.92
N THR A 111 0.97 7.46 8.48
CA THR A 111 -0.24 8.23 8.20
C THR A 111 -0.83 8.84 9.47
N PHE A 112 -0.85 8.11 10.58
CA PHE A 112 -1.35 8.60 11.86
C PHE A 112 -0.50 9.76 12.39
N LYS A 113 0.84 9.64 12.33
CA LYS A 113 1.76 10.72 12.67
C LYS A 113 1.55 11.95 11.78
N ALA A 114 1.39 11.74 10.48
CA ALA A 114 1.08 12.83 9.56
C ALA A 114 -0.22 13.55 9.95
N TYR A 115 -1.30 12.80 10.25
CA TYR A 115 -2.56 13.37 10.70
C TYR A 115 -2.43 14.16 12.00
N SER A 116 -1.77 13.60 13.01
CA SER A 116 -1.55 14.27 14.30
C SER A 116 -0.79 15.59 14.16
N LEU A 117 0.25 15.62 13.32
CA LEU A 117 1.03 16.83 13.04
C LEU A 117 0.22 17.89 12.27
N ALA A 118 -0.66 17.47 11.36
CA ALA A 118 -1.58 18.39 10.69
C ALA A 118 -2.56 19.04 11.68
N ARG A 119 -3.09 18.28 12.65
CA ARG A 119 -3.94 18.81 13.73
C ARG A 119 -3.21 19.81 14.62
N GLN A 120 -1.91 19.58 14.87
CA GLN A 120 -1.03 20.50 15.58
C GLN A 120 -0.54 21.69 14.74
N LYS A 121 -1.01 21.83 13.48
CA LYS A 121 -0.57 22.86 12.52
C LYS A 121 0.95 22.82 12.22
N LYS A 122 1.62 21.70 12.47
CA LYS A 122 3.05 21.47 12.18
C LYS A 122 3.23 20.96 10.74
N PHE A 123 2.97 21.83 9.77
CA PHE A 123 2.86 21.44 8.35
C PHE A 123 4.17 20.93 7.73
N ASN A 124 5.33 21.44 8.14
CA ASN A 124 6.63 20.96 7.63
C ASN A 124 6.86 19.48 8.01
N ALA A 125 6.67 19.14 9.28
CA ALA A 125 6.80 17.77 9.76
C ALA A 125 5.69 16.87 9.17
N HIS A 126 4.44 17.36 9.08
CA HIS A 126 3.35 16.65 8.42
C HIS A 126 3.74 16.21 7.00
N LYS A 127 4.31 17.12 6.20
CA LYS A 127 4.71 16.83 4.81
C LYS A 127 5.73 15.68 4.76
N GLN A 128 6.73 15.68 5.62
CA GLN A 128 7.73 14.62 5.68
C GLN A 128 7.11 13.26 6.05
N TRP A 129 6.16 13.22 6.97
CA TRP A 129 5.43 11.99 7.31
C TRP A 129 4.46 11.54 6.21
N MET A 130 3.87 12.47 5.45
CA MET A 130 3.08 12.12 4.27
C MET A 130 3.93 11.50 3.16
N TRP A 131 5.17 11.95 2.97
CA TRP A 131 6.10 11.30 2.03
C TRP A 131 6.43 9.86 2.42
N ARG A 132 6.65 9.59 3.71
CA ARG A 132 6.82 8.22 4.23
C ARG A 132 5.59 7.36 3.97
N SER A 133 4.41 7.89 4.31
CA SER A 133 3.13 7.23 4.03
C SER A 133 2.95 6.92 2.55
N PHE A 134 3.38 7.82 1.67
CA PHE A 134 3.30 7.62 0.23
C PHE A 134 4.29 6.58 -0.30
N ALA A 135 5.52 6.51 0.23
CA ALA A 135 6.46 5.44 -0.10
C ALA A 135 5.86 4.06 0.18
N PHE A 136 5.16 3.91 1.31
CA PHE A 136 4.45 2.68 1.64
C PHE A 136 3.24 2.45 0.74
N THR A 137 2.46 3.47 0.40
CA THR A 137 1.36 3.34 -0.58
C THR A 137 1.88 2.86 -1.95
N LEU A 138 3.02 3.38 -2.40
CA LEU A 138 3.63 3.03 -3.69
C LEU A 138 4.13 1.58 -3.74
N SER A 139 4.27 0.92 -2.59
CA SER A 139 4.80 -0.44 -2.51
C SER A 139 3.99 -1.46 -3.32
N ALA A 140 2.68 -1.27 -3.44
CA ALA A 140 1.82 -2.13 -4.26
C ALA A 140 2.20 -2.12 -5.75
N ILE A 141 2.72 -0.99 -6.25
CA ILE A 141 3.23 -0.84 -7.62
C ILE A 141 4.64 -1.41 -7.70
N THR A 142 5.53 -1.01 -6.80
CA THR A 142 6.94 -1.47 -6.77
C THR A 142 7.04 -3.00 -6.66
N LEU A 143 6.22 -3.63 -5.82
CA LEU A 143 6.17 -5.09 -5.66
C LEU A 143 5.82 -5.78 -6.98
N ARG A 144 4.84 -5.27 -7.73
CA ARG A 144 4.44 -5.84 -9.03
C ARG A 144 5.50 -5.63 -10.09
N MET A 145 6.14 -4.47 -10.10
CA MET A 145 7.27 -4.18 -10.99
C MET A 145 8.41 -5.19 -10.75
N TRP A 146 8.79 -5.43 -9.49
CA TRP A 146 9.80 -6.45 -9.16
C TRP A 146 9.39 -7.86 -9.55
N LYS A 147 8.10 -8.22 -9.38
CA LYS A 147 7.60 -9.53 -9.82
C LYS A 147 7.86 -9.74 -11.32
N VAL A 148 7.52 -8.76 -12.16
CA VAL A 148 7.72 -8.85 -13.61
C VAL A 148 9.22 -8.96 -13.93
N ILE A 149 10.04 -8.07 -13.37
CA ILE A 149 11.50 -8.04 -13.62
C ILE A 149 12.15 -9.37 -13.24
N LEU A 150 11.90 -9.88 -12.02
CA LEU A 150 12.56 -11.08 -11.52
C LEU A 150 12.12 -12.33 -12.29
N VAL A 151 10.83 -12.48 -12.57
CA VAL A 151 10.32 -13.63 -13.33
C VAL A 151 10.85 -13.63 -14.76
N SER A 152 10.87 -12.48 -15.43
CA SER A 152 11.32 -12.39 -16.83
C SER A 152 12.83 -12.62 -17.00
N ILE A 153 13.65 -12.29 -16.01
CA ILE A 153 15.12 -12.41 -16.11
C ILE A 153 15.61 -13.74 -15.56
N PHE A 154 15.17 -14.10 -14.35
CA PHE A 154 15.79 -15.19 -13.59
C PHE A 154 14.92 -16.46 -13.52
N HIS A 155 13.65 -16.38 -13.94
CA HIS A 155 12.68 -17.47 -13.88
C HIS A 155 12.67 -18.24 -12.54
N PRO A 156 12.65 -17.56 -11.37
CA PRO A 156 12.76 -18.26 -10.09
C PRO A 156 11.45 -18.97 -9.73
N GLY A 157 11.51 -19.88 -8.77
CA GLY A 157 10.31 -20.54 -8.26
C GLY A 157 9.29 -19.52 -7.73
N PRO A 158 7.96 -19.71 -7.94
CA PRO A 158 6.94 -18.74 -7.54
C PRO A 158 7.00 -18.30 -6.06
N MET A 159 7.37 -19.23 -5.18
CA MET A 159 7.48 -18.97 -3.74
C MET A 159 8.71 -18.13 -3.38
N GLU A 160 9.84 -18.34 -4.07
CA GLU A 160 11.07 -17.57 -3.86
C GLU A 160 10.87 -16.12 -4.29
N VAL A 161 10.28 -15.92 -5.48
CA VAL A 161 9.88 -14.60 -5.96
C VAL A 161 8.99 -13.92 -4.93
N TYR A 162 7.96 -14.61 -4.42
CA TYR A 162 7.04 -14.04 -3.44
C TYR A 162 7.75 -13.57 -2.15
N ARG A 163 8.70 -14.35 -1.63
CA ARG A 163 9.49 -13.99 -0.45
C ARG A 163 10.36 -12.76 -0.68
N ILE A 164 11.03 -12.69 -1.83
CA ILE A 164 11.93 -11.58 -2.19
C ILE A 164 11.12 -10.29 -2.40
N ILE A 165 10.06 -10.34 -3.22
CA ILE A 165 9.28 -9.14 -3.55
C ILE A 165 8.53 -8.57 -2.36
N ALA A 166 8.21 -9.38 -1.34
CA ALA A 166 7.57 -8.90 -0.12
C ALA A 166 8.39 -7.78 0.54
N TRP A 167 9.73 -7.84 0.48
CA TRP A 167 10.62 -6.83 1.03
C TRP A 167 11.03 -5.77 0.01
N LEU A 168 11.41 -6.19 -1.20
CA LEU A 168 11.77 -5.26 -2.28
C LEU A 168 10.60 -4.35 -2.70
N GLY A 169 9.38 -4.75 -2.40
CA GLY A 169 8.19 -3.94 -2.64
C GLY A 169 8.20 -2.62 -1.89
N TRP A 170 8.83 -2.51 -0.72
CA TRP A 170 8.72 -1.29 0.11
C TRP A 170 10.04 -0.76 0.66
N ILE A 171 11.04 -1.62 0.91
CA ILE A 171 12.35 -1.16 1.42
C ILE A 171 12.98 -0.09 0.51
N PRO A 172 13.09 -0.30 -0.82
CA PRO A 172 13.69 0.71 -1.70
C PRO A 172 12.92 2.04 -1.68
N ASN A 173 11.59 1.98 -1.58
CA ASN A 173 10.74 3.17 -1.54
C ASN A 173 11.02 4.02 -0.30
N ILE A 174 11.06 3.39 0.88
CA ILE A 174 11.30 4.13 2.13
C ILE A 174 12.74 4.64 2.22
N LEU A 175 13.72 3.84 1.79
CA LEU A 175 15.12 4.29 1.73
C LEU A 175 15.29 5.52 0.84
N LEU A 176 14.63 5.53 -0.32
CA LEU A 176 14.64 6.69 -1.22
C LEU A 176 14.03 7.92 -0.54
N VAL A 177 12.88 7.77 0.13
CA VAL A 177 12.23 8.91 0.82
C VAL A 177 13.07 9.43 1.98
N GLU A 178 13.64 8.55 2.81
CA GLU A 178 14.53 8.98 3.90
C GLU A 178 15.77 9.69 3.36
N TYR A 179 16.37 9.20 2.28
CA TYR A 179 17.48 9.86 1.61
C TYR A 179 17.11 11.28 1.13
N LEU A 180 15.96 11.42 0.47
CA LEU A 180 15.47 12.72 -0.01
C LEU A 180 15.17 13.70 1.14
N ILE A 181 14.64 13.21 2.26
CA ILE A 181 14.41 14.01 3.47
C ILE A 181 15.74 14.42 4.11
N ALA A 182 16.70 13.50 4.24
CA ALA A 182 18.01 13.78 4.83
C ALA A 182 18.80 14.82 4.02
N LYS A 183 18.70 14.78 2.69
CA LYS A 183 19.30 15.77 1.78
C LYS A 183 18.49 17.07 1.66
N LYS A 184 17.38 17.21 2.39
CA LYS A 184 16.49 18.38 2.37
C LYS A 184 15.91 18.71 0.98
N TYR A 185 15.77 17.70 0.13
CA TYR A 185 15.06 17.86 -1.16
C TYR A 185 13.53 17.94 -0.98
N LEU A 186 13.00 17.47 0.16
CA LEU A 186 11.57 17.39 0.48
C LEU A 186 11.19 18.19 1.74
#